data_AF-A0A8H3XFD9-F1
#
_entry.id   AF-A0A8H3XFD9-F1
#
_cell.length_a   1.000
_cell.length_b   1.000
_cell.length_c   1.000
_cell.angle_alpha   90.00
_cell.angle_beta   90.00
_cell.angle_gamma   90.00
#
_symmetry.space_group_name_H-M   'P 1'
#
loop_
_entity.id
_entity.type
_entity.pdbx_description
1 polymer ?
#
loop_
_entity_poly.entity_id
_entity_poly.type
_entity_poly.pdbx_seq_one_letter_code
_entity_poly.pdbx_strand_id
1 'polypeptide(L)'
;MPKIKRKTIKVKDSKLTEEWKEVPKQITPKSNDTNILNELKQALKLLKCEFPLNVHEHVTEEEVFKMEKHCYEWAKKFELITKKTTNIEFKLSKFGLLICYIFPTVSFERRCLAVDFFNWLFFVDDLVDKKKDLKGNPKEIKILLDKFKNILDDNPQSDIFQNSISIALWDVWARMKKITNETWRLKFRNTISLYFDACYLNAHNKQSHSIPNSIEEYIKIRRNSGAVMTSFNLIEPLLGIQLSYDLNIQNLMDYCNDHICFINDLYSLKKELVEGEVDNIIVVLQRSNQYSLREAIEYAMLHDYGRADNYKC
;
A
#
# COMPACT_ATOMS: atom_id res chain seq x y z
N MET A 1 28.54 -1.91 20.68
CA MET A 1 27.67 -1.66 19.51
C MET A 1 28.21 -0.45 18.74
N PRO A 2 28.51 -0.56 17.43
CA PRO A 2 29.00 0.57 16.67
C PRO A 2 27.89 1.61 16.48
N LYS A 3 28.22 2.90 16.67
CA LYS A 3 27.30 4.03 16.49
C LYS A 3 26.94 4.17 15.00
N ILE A 4 25.74 3.74 14.61
CA ILE A 4 25.18 3.94 13.27
C ILE A 4 24.85 5.43 13.10
N LYS A 5 25.48 6.09 12.11
CA LYS A 5 25.25 7.51 11.81
C LYS A 5 23.92 7.67 11.07
N ARG A 6 22.99 8.42 11.67
CA ARG A 6 21.74 8.85 11.04
C ARG A 6 22.05 9.71 9.81
N LYS A 7 21.69 9.24 8.61
CA LYS A 7 21.66 10.06 7.38
C LYS A 7 20.22 10.12 6.88
N THR A 8 19.66 11.32 6.79
CA THR A 8 18.45 11.56 6.01
C THR A 8 18.85 11.59 4.55
N ILE A 9 18.38 10.63 3.74
CA ILE A 9 18.55 10.70 2.29
C ILE A 9 17.53 11.69 1.77
N LYS A 10 17.96 12.94 1.57
CA LYS A 10 17.26 13.85 0.68
C LYS A 10 17.75 13.53 -0.72
N VAL A 11 16.97 12.80 -1.51
CA VAL A 11 17.23 12.67 -2.95
C VAL A 11 17.25 14.11 -3.50
N LYS A 12 18.45 14.63 -3.80
CA LYS A 12 18.57 15.96 -4.38
C LYS A 12 17.99 15.90 -5.79
N ASP A 13 17.03 16.78 -6.09
CA ASP A 13 16.46 16.99 -7.44
C ASP A 13 17.53 17.30 -8.52
N SER A 14 18.79 17.53 -8.13
CA SER A 14 19.87 17.99 -9.01
C SER A 14 20.43 16.95 -9.99
N LYS A 15 19.97 15.68 -9.96
CA LYS A 15 20.34 14.64 -10.96
C LYS A 15 19.19 14.26 -11.91
N LEU A 16 18.09 14.99 -11.84
CA LEU A 16 16.92 14.80 -12.69
C LEU A 16 17.19 15.35 -14.11
N THR A 17 16.99 14.52 -15.15
CA THR A 17 17.02 14.98 -16.55
C THR A 17 15.98 16.09 -16.77
N GLU A 18 16.09 16.88 -17.84
CA GLU A 18 15.16 18.00 -18.09
C GLU A 18 13.67 17.56 -18.09
N GLU A 19 13.36 16.31 -18.46
CA GLU A 19 12.04 15.67 -18.36
C GLU A 19 11.46 15.54 -16.93
N TRP A 20 12.28 15.72 -15.89
CA TRP A 20 11.89 15.60 -14.48
C TRP A 20 11.85 16.94 -13.75
N LYS A 21 12.27 18.03 -14.41
CA LYS A 21 12.22 19.39 -13.84
C LYS A 21 10.84 20.05 -13.97
N GLU A 22 9.95 19.50 -14.80
CA GLU A 22 8.57 19.99 -14.99
C GLU A 22 7.56 19.40 -13.99
N VAL A 23 7.87 19.40 -12.69
CA VAL A 23 6.86 19.09 -11.65
C VAL A 23 6.26 20.42 -11.16
N PRO A 24 4.98 20.73 -11.43
CA PRO A 24 4.34 21.92 -10.90
C PRO A 24 4.26 21.85 -9.38
N LYS A 25 4.47 22.99 -8.70
CA LYS A 25 4.23 23.15 -7.27
C LYS A 25 2.81 22.67 -6.92
N GLN A 26 2.72 21.89 -5.84
CA GLN A 26 1.51 21.27 -5.26
C GLN A 26 0.19 21.96 -5.62
N ILE A 27 -0.74 21.20 -6.19
CA ILE A 27 -2.14 21.58 -6.30
C ILE A 27 -2.74 21.53 -4.89
N THR A 28 -2.97 22.69 -4.28
CA THR A 28 -3.72 22.82 -3.03
C THR A 28 -5.20 22.46 -3.25
N PRO A 29 -5.76 21.47 -2.53
CA PRO A 29 -7.19 21.21 -2.58
C PRO A 29 -7.97 22.35 -1.94
N LYS A 30 -9.00 22.84 -2.63
CA LYS A 30 -10.05 23.71 -2.07
C LYS A 30 -11.05 22.83 -1.29
N SER A 31 -10.79 22.59 0.00
CA SER A 31 -11.85 22.27 0.96
C SER A 31 -11.69 23.15 2.19
N ASN A 32 -12.80 23.75 2.64
CA ASN A 32 -12.82 24.86 3.58
C ASN A 32 -12.70 24.46 5.07
N ASP A 33 -12.55 23.18 5.40
CA ASP A 33 -12.40 22.76 6.81
C ASP A 33 -10.95 22.88 7.29
N THR A 34 -10.55 24.14 7.50
CA THR A 34 -9.27 24.52 8.10
C THR A 34 -9.07 23.85 9.46
N ASN A 35 -10.16 23.51 10.16
CA ASN A 35 -10.12 22.86 11.48
C ASN A 35 -9.63 21.40 11.41
N ILE A 36 -10.19 20.57 10.53
CA ILE A 36 -9.78 19.16 10.33
C ILE A 36 -8.28 19.08 9.98
N LEU A 37 -7.80 19.97 9.11
CA LEU A 37 -6.39 20.03 8.73
C LEU A 37 -5.47 20.42 9.88
N ASN A 38 -5.94 21.30 10.77
CA ASN A 38 -5.19 21.71 11.94
C ASN A 38 -5.14 20.59 12.99
N GLU A 39 -6.27 19.92 13.24
CA GLU A 39 -6.36 18.77 14.16
C GLU A 39 -5.50 17.61 13.67
N LEU A 40 -5.59 17.24 12.38
CA LEU A 40 -4.71 16.23 11.77
C LEU A 40 -3.23 16.61 11.91
N LYS A 41 -2.85 17.86 11.61
CA LYS A 41 -1.46 18.32 11.77
C LYS A 41 -0.99 18.28 13.21
N GLN A 42 -1.86 18.59 14.17
CA GLN A 42 -1.51 18.51 15.59
C GLN A 42 -1.33 17.06 16.02
N ALA A 43 -2.24 16.17 15.61
CA ALA A 43 -2.15 14.76 15.95
C ALA A 43 -0.95 14.05 15.28
N LEU A 44 -0.67 14.35 14.01
CA LEU A 44 0.51 13.82 13.31
C LEU A 44 1.84 14.26 13.96
N LYS A 45 1.87 15.38 14.70
CA LYS A 45 3.05 15.77 15.50
C LYS A 45 3.21 14.94 16.77
N LEU A 46 2.12 14.39 17.29
CA LEU A 46 2.12 13.51 18.46
C LEU A 46 2.50 12.07 18.07
N LEU A 47 2.40 11.73 16.79
CA LEU A 47 2.79 10.44 16.23
C LEU A 47 4.30 10.25 16.42
N LYS A 48 4.65 9.46 17.43
CA LYS A 48 6.02 9.07 17.71
C LYS A 48 6.27 7.71 17.08
N CYS A 49 7.01 7.66 15.97
CA CYS A 49 7.49 6.37 15.52
C CYS A 49 8.50 5.84 16.54
N GLU A 50 8.13 4.78 17.26
CA GLU A 50 8.98 4.16 18.27
C GLU A 50 10.20 3.45 17.65
N PHE A 51 10.10 3.15 16.36
CA PHE A 51 11.18 2.61 15.55
C PHE A 51 11.88 3.76 14.80
N PRO A 52 13.04 4.26 15.28
CA PRO A 52 13.72 5.35 14.60
C PRO A 52 14.08 4.93 13.17
N LEU A 53 13.90 5.85 12.21
CA LEU A 53 14.31 5.61 10.83
C LEU A 53 15.82 5.37 10.77
N ASN A 54 16.20 4.10 10.65
CA ASN A 54 17.56 3.66 10.43
C ASN A 54 17.69 3.27 8.95
N VAL A 55 18.31 4.17 8.19
CA VAL A 55 18.57 3.96 6.77
C VAL A 55 19.74 2.98 6.64
N HIS A 56 19.46 1.81 6.07
CA HIS A 56 20.49 0.81 5.79
C HIS A 56 21.54 1.36 4.81
N GLU A 57 22.80 0.96 4.94
CA GLU A 57 23.90 1.50 4.12
C GLU A 57 23.74 1.25 2.60
N HIS A 58 22.98 0.21 2.24
CA HIS A 58 22.64 -0.13 0.86
C HIS A 58 21.55 0.76 0.24
N VAL A 59 20.82 1.52 1.06
CA VAL A 59 19.91 2.54 0.54
C VAL A 59 20.76 3.77 0.22
N THR A 60 21.19 3.88 -1.03
CA THR A 60 21.96 5.02 -1.52
C THR A 60 21.11 5.87 -2.46
N GLU A 61 21.49 7.14 -2.67
CA GLU A 61 20.81 7.99 -3.67
C GLU A 61 20.84 7.37 -5.07
N GLU A 62 21.92 6.67 -5.42
CA GLU A 62 22.06 5.99 -6.71
C GLU A 62 21.11 4.80 -6.83
N GLU A 63 21.03 3.96 -5.81
CA GLU A 63 20.13 2.80 -5.80
C GLU A 63 18.66 3.25 -5.84
N VAL A 64 18.31 4.27 -5.05
CA VAL A 64 16.96 4.86 -5.09
C VAL A 64 16.65 5.41 -6.48
N PHE A 65 17.59 6.12 -7.11
CA PHE A 65 17.39 6.63 -8.47
C PHE A 65 17.16 5.51 -9.49
N LYS A 66 17.98 4.45 -9.46
CA LYS A 66 17.79 3.28 -10.32
C LYS A 66 16.43 2.63 -10.10
N MET A 67 16.01 2.50 -8.83
CA MET A 67 14.71 1.92 -8.51
C MET A 67 13.54 2.79 -8.98
N GLU A 68 13.58 4.11 -8.77
CA GLU A 68 12.54 5.04 -9.27
C GLU A 68 12.44 4.99 -10.80
N LYS A 69 13.58 4.93 -11.49
CA LYS A 69 13.62 4.78 -12.95
C LYS A 69 12.98 3.46 -13.39
N HIS A 70 13.35 2.33 -12.76
CA HIS A 70 12.75 1.03 -13.04
C HIS A 70 11.23 1.04 -12.85
N CYS A 71 10.75 1.56 -11.72
CA CYS A 71 9.31 1.67 -11.43
C CYS A 71 8.56 2.40 -12.54
N TYR A 72 9.11 3.53 -12.98
CA TYR A 72 8.53 4.35 -14.03
C TYR A 72 8.51 3.65 -15.39
N GLU A 73 9.61 3.01 -15.77
CA GLU A 73 9.74 2.28 -17.03
C GLU A 73 8.80 1.07 -17.08
N TRP A 74 8.69 0.32 -15.99
CA TRP A 74 7.75 -0.80 -15.87
C TRP A 74 6.30 -0.33 -16.00
N ALA A 75 5.91 0.70 -15.25
CA ALA A 75 4.54 1.23 -15.29
C ALA A 75 4.18 1.80 -16.68
N LYS A 76 5.14 2.40 -17.40
CA LYS A 76 4.96 2.83 -18.80
C LYS A 76 4.86 1.66 -19.77
N LYS A 77 5.70 0.63 -19.62
CA LYS A 77 5.70 -0.56 -20.48
C LYS A 77 4.33 -1.23 -20.50
N PHE A 78 3.65 -1.27 -19.36
CA PHE A 78 2.30 -1.82 -19.24
C PHE A 78 1.20 -0.77 -19.37
N GLU A 79 1.50 0.43 -19.86
CA GLU A 79 0.51 1.49 -20.12
C GLU A 79 -0.38 1.84 -18.89
N LEU A 80 0.16 1.70 -17.68
CA LEU A 80 -0.58 2.00 -16.44
C LEU A 80 -0.65 3.52 -16.18
N ILE A 81 0.33 4.27 -16.70
CA ILE A 81 0.39 5.73 -16.64
C ILE A 81 -0.11 6.32 -17.96
N THR A 82 -1.40 6.60 -18.04
CA THR A 82 -2.06 7.05 -19.29
C THR A 82 -2.20 8.58 -19.41
N LYS A 83 -2.14 9.31 -18.29
CA LYS A 83 -2.38 10.77 -18.24
C LYS A 83 -1.19 11.52 -17.65
N LYS A 84 -1.04 12.79 -18.03
CA LYS A 84 0.01 13.69 -17.49
C LYS A 84 -0.10 13.86 -15.97
N THR A 85 -1.32 13.96 -15.43
CA THR A 85 -1.54 14.08 -13.97
C THR A 85 -1.09 12.82 -13.23
N THR A 86 -1.51 11.64 -13.70
CA THR A 86 -1.10 10.35 -13.14
C THR A 86 0.41 10.15 -13.21
N ASN A 87 1.08 10.64 -14.26
CA ASN A 87 2.53 10.60 -14.38
C ASN A 87 3.23 11.42 -13.28
N ILE A 88 2.74 12.64 -13.02
CA ILE A 88 3.29 13.50 -11.97
C ILE A 88 3.06 12.87 -10.58
N GLU A 89 1.83 12.41 -10.31
CA GLU A 89 1.47 11.76 -9.06
C GLU A 89 2.36 10.53 -8.80
N PHE A 90 2.51 9.65 -9.80
CA PHE A 90 3.36 8.46 -9.70
C PHE A 90 4.82 8.80 -9.34
N LYS A 91 5.42 9.80 -10.00
CA LYS A 91 6.80 10.24 -9.72
C LYS A 91 6.96 10.86 -8.32
N LEU A 92 5.89 11.43 -7.76
CA LEU A 92 5.86 12.02 -6.43
C LEU A 92 5.63 10.98 -5.32
N SER A 93 5.04 9.82 -5.64
CA SER A 93 4.80 8.73 -4.68
C SER A 93 6.07 8.04 -4.16
N LYS A 94 7.19 8.15 -4.89
CA LYS A 94 8.50 7.60 -4.50
C LYS A 94 8.49 6.11 -4.14
N PHE A 95 7.84 5.29 -4.98
CA PHE A 95 7.75 3.85 -4.76
C PHE A 95 9.11 3.13 -4.81
N GLY A 96 10.05 3.64 -5.61
CA GLY A 96 11.42 3.13 -5.63
C GLY A 96 12.16 3.38 -4.32
N LEU A 97 11.95 4.54 -3.68
CA LEU A 97 12.47 4.81 -2.35
C LEU A 97 11.84 3.89 -1.30
N LEU A 98 10.53 3.70 -1.35
CA LEU A 98 9.80 2.83 -0.42
C LEU A 98 10.37 1.41 -0.43
N ILE A 99 10.53 0.81 -1.62
CA ILE A 99 11.03 -0.56 -1.71
C ILE A 99 12.48 -0.70 -1.25
N CYS A 100 13.30 0.34 -1.41
CA CYS A 100 14.66 0.35 -0.87
C CYS A 100 14.66 0.30 0.66
N TYR A 101 13.70 0.96 1.31
CA TYR A 101 13.55 0.89 2.76
C TYR A 101 13.00 -0.45 3.25
N ILE A 102 12.07 -1.06 2.52
CA ILE A 102 11.48 -2.35 2.90
C ILE A 102 12.47 -3.50 2.69
N PHE A 103 13.21 -3.49 1.57
CA PHE A 103 14.10 -4.58 1.18
C PHE A 103 15.55 -4.09 0.92
N PRO A 104 16.23 -3.52 1.92
CA PRO A 104 17.52 -2.86 1.74
C PRO A 104 18.65 -3.81 1.32
N THR A 105 18.56 -5.08 1.71
CA THR A 105 19.59 -6.10 1.47
C THR A 105 19.26 -7.05 0.30
N VAL A 106 18.06 -6.95 -0.26
CA VAL A 106 17.63 -7.75 -1.43
C VAL A 106 18.32 -7.23 -2.69
N SER A 107 18.65 -8.12 -3.63
CA SER A 107 19.27 -7.72 -4.90
C SER A 107 18.38 -6.77 -5.70
N PHE A 108 18.98 -5.98 -6.58
CA PHE A 108 18.26 -5.04 -7.44
C PHE A 108 17.14 -5.74 -8.24
N GLU A 109 17.43 -6.87 -8.88
CA GLU A 109 16.49 -7.62 -9.71
C GLU A 109 15.29 -8.14 -8.90
N ARG A 110 15.53 -8.57 -7.67
CA ARG A 110 14.47 -9.02 -6.76
C ARG A 110 13.67 -7.83 -6.21
N ARG A 111 14.30 -6.68 -5.94
CA ARG A 111 13.59 -5.43 -5.61
C ARG A 111 12.71 -4.95 -6.77
N CYS A 112 13.16 -5.08 -8.02
CA CYS A 112 12.36 -4.79 -9.21
C CYS A 112 11.06 -5.61 -9.20
N LEU A 113 11.13 -6.91 -8.95
CA LEU A 113 9.92 -7.75 -8.82
C LEU A 113 8.98 -7.25 -7.71
N ALA A 114 9.54 -6.95 -6.54
CA ALA A 114 8.76 -6.51 -5.40
C ALA A 114 8.04 -5.18 -5.66
N VAL A 115 8.76 -4.19 -6.22
CA VAL A 115 8.18 -2.87 -6.49
C VAL A 115 7.18 -2.89 -7.64
N ASP A 116 7.38 -3.74 -8.64
CA ASP A 116 6.41 -3.91 -9.73
C ASP A 116 5.09 -4.47 -9.20
N PHE A 117 5.15 -5.44 -8.28
CA PHE A 117 3.95 -5.95 -7.60
C PHE A 117 3.28 -4.89 -6.71
N PHE A 118 4.06 -4.11 -5.97
CA PHE A 118 3.52 -3.04 -5.13
C PHE A 118 2.84 -1.97 -5.97
N ASN A 119 3.50 -1.52 -7.05
CA ASN A 119 2.91 -0.58 -8.01
C ASN A 119 1.63 -1.15 -8.61
N TRP A 120 1.61 -2.45 -8.95
CA TRP A 120 0.40 -3.12 -9.42
C TRP A 120 -0.74 -3.02 -8.39
N LEU A 121 -0.48 -3.29 -7.11
CA LEU A 121 -1.48 -3.12 -6.04
C LEU A 121 -1.99 -1.69 -5.95
N PHE A 122 -1.12 -0.68 -6.00
CA PHE A 122 -1.54 0.73 -5.99
C PHE A 122 -2.41 1.11 -7.20
N PHE A 123 -2.13 0.56 -8.39
CA PHE A 123 -2.98 0.78 -9.55
C PHE A 123 -4.33 0.06 -9.45
N VAL A 124 -4.38 -1.11 -8.81
CA VAL A 124 -5.63 -1.81 -8.53
C VAL A 124 -6.48 -1.03 -7.51
N ASP A 125 -5.87 -0.56 -6.44
CA ASP A 125 -6.49 0.30 -5.43
C ASP A 125 -7.13 1.56 -6.07
N ASP A 126 -6.34 2.32 -6.85
CA ASP A 126 -6.84 3.47 -7.59
C ASP A 126 -7.95 3.11 -8.59
N LEU A 127 -7.91 1.92 -9.19
CA LEU A 127 -8.91 1.46 -10.16
C LEU A 127 -10.23 1.11 -9.48
N VAL A 128 -10.17 0.43 -8.33
CA VAL A 128 -11.31 0.06 -7.50
C VAL A 128 -11.93 1.31 -6.88
N ASP A 129 -11.12 2.29 -6.47
CA ASP A 129 -11.58 3.50 -5.76
C ASP A 129 -12.02 4.64 -6.68
N LYS A 130 -11.23 4.96 -7.74
CA LYS A 130 -11.33 6.24 -8.46
C LYS A 130 -11.93 6.19 -9.87
N LYS A 131 -11.91 5.06 -10.59
CA LYS A 131 -12.30 5.10 -12.02
C LYS A 131 -13.79 5.33 -12.21
N LYS A 132 -14.12 6.42 -12.92
CA LYS A 132 -15.46 6.79 -13.43
C LYS A 132 -16.13 5.72 -14.28
N ASP A 133 -15.38 4.75 -14.80
CA ASP A 133 -15.90 3.67 -15.64
C ASP A 133 -16.48 2.52 -14.81
N LEU A 134 -15.84 2.18 -13.68
CA LEU A 134 -16.36 1.21 -12.71
C LEU A 134 -17.33 1.87 -11.72
N LYS A 135 -17.16 3.17 -11.41
CA LYS A 135 -17.97 3.95 -10.44
C LYS A 135 -18.11 3.30 -9.05
N GLY A 136 -17.17 2.45 -8.65
CA GLY A 136 -17.35 1.64 -7.43
C GLY A 136 -18.51 0.64 -7.56
N ASN A 137 -18.94 0.28 -8.77
CA ASN A 137 -19.94 -0.76 -9.01
C ASN A 137 -19.37 -2.10 -8.57
N PRO A 138 -19.90 -2.72 -7.50
CA PRO A 138 -19.33 -3.94 -6.95
C PRO A 138 -19.31 -5.09 -7.96
N LYS A 139 -20.28 -5.14 -8.90
CA LYS A 139 -20.34 -6.19 -9.93
C LYS A 139 -19.16 -6.13 -10.89
N GLU A 140 -18.82 -4.93 -11.38
CA GLU A 140 -17.70 -4.76 -12.32
C GLU A 140 -16.36 -4.99 -11.62
N ILE A 141 -16.23 -4.54 -10.36
CA ILE A 141 -15.08 -4.83 -9.51
C ILE A 141 -14.93 -6.34 -9.31
N LYS A 142 -16.02 -7.06 -9.00
CA LYS A 142 -15.98 -8.52 -8.85
C LYS A 142 -15.49 -9.22 -10.12
N ILE A 143 -16.00 -8.82 -11.29
CA ILE A 143 -15.57 -9.36 -12.59
C ILE A 143 -14.07 -9.16 -12.79
N LEU A 144 -13.56 -7.95 -12.51
CA LEU A 144 -12.14 -7.65 -12.62
C LEU A 144 -11.29 -8.50 -11.67
N LEU A 145 -11.68 -8.58 -10.41
CA LEU A 145 -10.95 -9.34 -9.39
C LEU A 145 -10.96 -10.85 -9.70
N ASP A 146 -12.05 -11.38 -10.25
CA ASP A 146 -12.11 -12.78 -10.71
C ASP A 146 -11.14 -13.05 -11.87
N LYS A 147 -10.94 -12.09 -12.77
CA LYS A 147 -9.90 -12.20 -13.80
C LYS A 147 -8.50 -12.26 -13.19
N PHE A 148 -8.24 -11.50 -12.14
CA PHE A 148 -6.96 -11.58 -11.42
C PHE A 148 -6.78 -12.92 -10.72
N LYS A 149 -7.82 -13.47 -10.07
CA LYS A 149 -7.78 -14.83 -9.49
C LYS A 149 -7.44 -15.88 -10.57
N ASN A 150 -8.14 -15.83 -11.70
CA ASN A 150 -7.88 -16.72 -12.84
C ASN A 150 -6.45 -16.64 -13.38
N ILE A 151 -5.86 -15.44 -13.43
CA ILE A 151 -4.44 -15.25 -13.80
C ILE A 151 -3.51 -15.97 -12.81
N LEU A 152 -3.77 -15.83 -11.52
CA LEU A 152 -2.94 -16.42 -10.46
C LEU A 152 -3.10 -17.95 -10.35
N ASP A 153 -4.25 -18.47 -10.76
CA ASP A 153 -4.54 -19.90 -10.91
C ASP A 153 -3.99 -20.50 -12.21
N ASP A 154 -3.18 -19.75 -12.97
CA ASP A 154 -2.62 -20.17 -14.26
C ASP A 154 -3.68 -20.57 -15.30
N ASN A 155 -4.87 -19.97 -15.19
CA ASN A 155 -6.00 -20.16 -16.10
C ASN A 155 -6.51 -18.82 -16.65
N PRO A 156 -5.65 -18.01 -17.32
CA PRO A 156 -6.05 -16.71 -17.81
C PRO A 156 -7.14 -16.84 -18.89
N GLN A 157 -8.15 -15.98 -18.82
CA GLN A 157 -9.14 -15.86 -19.88
C GLN A 157 -8.53 -15.22 -21.13
N SER A 158 -9.10 -15.44 -22.31
CA SER A 158 -8.54 -14.94 -23.58
C SER A 158 -8.50 -13.41 -23.66
N ASP A 159 -9.35 -12.73 -22.90
CA ASP A 159 -9.46 -11.27 -22.87
C ASP A 159 -8.44 -10.58 -21.95
N ILE A 160 -7.53 -11.31 -21.29
CA ILE A 160 -6.47 -10.69 -20.46
C ILE A 160 -5.64 -9.67 -21.26
N PHE A 161 -5.48 -9.87 -22.56
CA PHE A 161 -4.71 -9.01 -23.46
C PHE A 161 -5.43 -7.71 -23.82
N GLN A 162 -6.68 -7.53 -23.39
CA GLN A 162 -7.45 -6.31 -23.60
C GLN A 162 -7.29 -5.32 -22.44
N ASN A 163 -6.66 -5.74 -21.32
CA ASN A 163 -6.53 -4.92 -20.14
C ASN A 163 -5.09 -4.88 -19.61
N SER A 164 -4.48 -3.70 -19.71
CA SER A 164 -3.14 -3.38 -19.25
C SER A 164 -2.82 -3.83 -17.82
N ILE A 165 -3.75 -3.68 -16.86
CA ILE A 165 -3.51 -4.09 -15.46
C ILE A 165 -3.48 -5.62 -15.31
N SER A 166 -4.22 -6.36 -16.15
CA SER A 166 -4.20 -7.81 -16.20
C SER A 166 -2.90 -8.33 -16.82
N ILE A 167 -2.43 -7.68 -17.89
CA ILE A 167 -1.13 -8.01 -18.52
C ILE A 167 0.02 -7.75 -17.53
N ALA A 168 -0.04 -6.65 -16.78
CA ALA A 168 0.94 -6.33 -15.74
C ALA A 168 0.98 -7.40 -14.63
N LEU A 169 -0.19 -7.88 -14.17
CA LEU A 169 -0.26 -8.98 -13.20
C LEU A 169 0.36 -10.26 -13.77
N TRP A 170 0.05 -10.60 -15.02
CA TRP A 170 0.58 -11.78 -15.69
C TRP A 170 2.12 -11.77 -15.73
N ASP A 171 2.74 -10.63 -16.05
CA ASP A 171 4.20 -10.46 -16.03
C ASP A 171 4.80 -10.65 -14.63
N VAL A 172 4.20 -10.01 -13.62
CA VAL A 172 4.65 -10.11 -12.23
C VAL A 172 4.51 -11.55 -11.72
N TRP A 173 3.36 -12.18 -11.97
CA TRP A 173 3.10 -13.56 -11.57
C TRP A 173 4.08 -14.55 -12.21
N ALA A 174 4.35 -14.40 -13.50
CA ALA A 174 5.35 -15.22 -14.20
C ALA A 174 6.75 -15.10 -13.58
N ARG A 175 7.13 -13.90 -13.09
CA ARG A 175 8.40 -13.68 -12.38
C ARG A 175 8.39 -14.24 -10.96
N MET A 176 7.30 -14.09 -10.21
CA MET A 176 7.14 -14.70 -8.88
C MET A 176 7.26 -16.22 -8.94
N LYS A 177 6.65 -16.87 -9.94
CA LYS A 177 6.73 -18.33 -10.12
C LYS A 177 8.15 -18.85 -10.32
N LYS A 178 9.04 -18.06 -10.92
CA LYS A 178 10.45 -18.45 -11.14
C LYS A 178 11.27 -18.56 -9.85
N ILE A 179 10.83 -17.88 -8.78
CA ILE A 179 11.55 -17.83 -7.50
C ILE A 179 10.76 -18.50 -6.36
N THR A 180 9.67 -19.21 -6.66
CA THR A 180 8.76 -19.81 -5.67
C THR A 180 8.36 -21.23 -6.05
N ASN A 181 7.95 -22.00 -5.05
CA ASN A 181 7.37 -23.35 -5.21
C ASN A 181 5.84 -23.32 -5.05
N GLU A 182 5.18 -24.46 -5.29
CA GLU A 182 3.72 -24.53 -5.25
C GLU A 182 3.14 -24.27 -3.85
N THR A 183 3.83 -24.68 -2.78
CA THR A 183 3.41 -24.40 -1.41
C THR A 183 3.32 -22.91 -1.13
N TRP A 184 4.31 -22.13 -1.57
CA TRP A 184 4.30 -20.68 -1.47
C TRP A 184 3.17 -20.08 -2.32
N ARG A 185 3.00 -20.56 -3.55
CA ARG A 185 1.98 -20.04 -4.49
C ARG A 185 0.56 -20.24 -3.96
N LEU A 186 0.27 -21.39 -3.35
CA LEU A 186 -1.01 -21.66 -2.68
C LEU A 186 -1.27 -20.66 -1.54
N LYS A 187 -0.27 -20.42 -0.68
CA LYS A 187 -0.37 -19.43 0.40
C LYS A 187 -0.61 -18.02 -0.16
N PHE A 188 0.17 -17.60 -1.14
CA PHE A 188 0.04 -16.28 -1.75
C PHE A 188 -1.34 -16.09 -2.41
N ARG A 189 -1.84 -17.08 -3.16
CA ARG A 189 -3.18 -17.05 -3.75
C ARG A 189 -4.28 -16.91 -2.71
N ASN A 190 -4.16 -17.59 -1.57
CA ASN A 190 -5.11 -17.43 -0.47
C ASN A 190 -5.04 -16.00 0.10
N THR A 191 -3.84 -15.50 0.40
CA THR A 191 -3.65 -14.16 0.97
C THR A 191 -4.16 -13.05 0.04
N ILE A 192 -3.83 -13.09 -1.25
CA ILE A 192 -4.29 -12.07 -2.20
C ILE A 192 -5.78 -12.21 -2.53
N SER A 193 -6.36 -13.42 -2.46
CA SER A 193 -7.81 -13.60 -2.60
C SER A 193 -8.58 -12.95 -1.46
N LEU A 194 -8.05 -12.98 -0.23
CA LEU A 194 -8.66 -12.26 0.90
C LEU A 194 -8.63 -10.75 0.68
N TYR A 195 -7.54 -10.20 0.12
CA TYR A 195 -7.49 -8.79 -0.29
C TYR A 195 -8.55 -8.47 -1.34
N PHE A 196 -8.69 -9.29 -2.38
CA PHE A 196 -9.73 -9.10 -3.40
C PHE A 196 -11.14 -9.16 -2.81
N ASP A 197 -11.42 -10.11 -1.93
CA ASP A 197 -12.73 -10.23 -1.29
C ASP A 197 -13.02 -9.00 -0.40
N ALA A 198 -11.99 -8.44 0.26
CA ALA A 198 -12.10 -7.20 1.03
C ALA A 198 -12.34 -5.97 0.13
N CYS A 199 -11.67 -5.85 -1.02
CA CYS A 199 -11.95 -4.79 -2.01
C CYS A 199 -13.41 -4.85 -2.50
N TYR A 200 -13.91 -6.05 -2.79
CA TYR A 200 -15.30 -6.24 -3.20
C TYR A 200 -16.28 -5.83 -2.09
N LEU A 201 -16.01 -6.23 -0.84
CA LEU A 201 -16.81 -5.86 0.32
C LEU A 201 -16.82 -4.33 0.53
N ASN A 202 -15.66 -3.68 0.44
CA ASN A 202 -15.53 -2.23 0.56
C ASN A 202 -16.32 -1.49 -0.52
N ALA A 203 -16.25 -1.95 -1.77
CA ALA A 203 -17.05 -1.40 -2.86
C ALA A 203 -18.56 -1.52 -2.56
N HIS A 204 -19.00 -2.67 -2.02
CA HIS A 204 -20.40 -2.85 -1.63
C HIS A 204 -20.78 -1.90 -0.49
N ASN A 205 -19.97 -1.80 0.56
CA ASN A 205 -20.20 -0.92 1.71
C ASN A 205 -20.27 0.55 1.29
N LYS A 206 -19.36 0.98 0.43
CA LYS A 206 -19.37 2.34 -0.14
C LYS A 206 -20.65 2.61 -0.93
N GLN A 207 -21.10 1.67 -1.76
CA GLN A 207 -22.35 1.81 -2.52
C GLN A 207 -23.59 1.86 -1.62
N SER A 208 -23.64 1.05 -0.57
CA SER A 208 -24.77 1.00 0.38
C SER A 208 -24.68 2.03 1.50
N HIS A 209 -23.61 2.83 1.54
CA HIS A 209 -23.27 3.73 2.66
C HIS A 209 -23.20 2.98 4.02
N SER A 210 -22.88 1.69 3.97
CA SER A 210 -22.67 0.86 5.15
C SER A 210 -21.28 1.10 5.73
N ILE A 211 -21.18 1.01 7.06
CA ILE A 211 -19.92 1.07 7.79
C ILE A 211 -19.82 -0.16 8.68
N PRO A 212 -18.61 -0.62 9.04
CA PRO A 212 -18.43 -1.64 10.06
C PRO A 212 -19.16 -1.26 11.37
N ASN A 213 -19.79 -2.24 12.02
CA ASN A 213 -20.59 -2.03 13.23
C ASN A 213 -19.73 -1.92 14.49
N SER A 214 -18.44 -2.28 14.40
CA SER A 214 -17.48 -2.26 15.50
C SER A 214 -16.06 -2.05 14.98
N ILE A 215 -15.15 -1.68 15.88
CA ILE A 215 -13.73 -1.51 15.59
C ILE A 215 -13.11 -2.88 15.27
N GLU A 216 -13.53 -3.95 15.95
CA GLU A 216 -13.06 -5.31 15.70
C GLU A 216 -13.46 -5.81 14.31
N GLU A 217 -14.67 -5.47 13.86
CA GLU A 217 -15.11 -5.75 12.48
C GLU A 217 -14.29 -4.95 11.47
N TYR A 218 -14.06 -3.65 11.73
CA TYR A 218 -13.20 -2.81 10.90
C TYR A 218 -11.79 -3.41 10.76
N ILE A 219 -11.14 -3.76 11.87
CA ILE A 219 -9.77 -4.33 11.87
C ILE A 219 -9.71 -5.61 11.04
N LYS A 220 -10.69 -6.50 11.17
CA LYS A 220 -10.73 -7.76 10.39
C LYS A 220 -10.81 -7.51 8.88
N ILE A 221 -11.59 -6.52 8.46
CA ILE A 221 -11.69 -6.14 7.05
C ILE A 221 -10.40 -5.45 6.61
N ARG A 222 -9.92 -4.48 7.39
CA ARG A 222 -8.76 -3.63 7.08
C ARG A 222 -7.46 -4.41 6.91
N ARG A 223 -7.24 -5.45 7.73
CA ARG A 223 -6.09 -6.38 7.60
C ARG A 223 -6.00 -7.02 6.21
N ASN A 224 -7.14 -7.22 5.56
CA ASN A 224 -7.19 -7.76 4.21
C ASN A 224 -7.19 -6.64 3.17
N SER A 225 -7.96 -5.56 3.35
CA SER A 225 -8.10 -4.48 2.36
C SER A 225 -6.82 -3.68 2.14
N GLY A 226 -5.92 -3.57 3.13
CA GLY A 226 -4.64 -2.88 2.99
C GLY A 226 -3.58 -3.63 2.17
N ALA A 227 -3.85 -4.87 1.75
CA ALA A 227 -2.91 -5.77 1.03
C ALA A 227 -1.56 -6.05 1.72
N VAL A 228 -1.31 -5.53 2.93
CA VAL A 228 -0.01 -5.61 3.63
C VAL A 228 0.45 -7.06 3.80
N MET A 229 -0.45 -8.00 4.06
CA MET A 229 -0.10 -9.42 4.20
C MET A 229 0.63 -10.00 2.98
N THR A 230 0.30 -9.52 1.77
CA THR A 230 0.99 -9.96 0.54
C THR A 230 2.47 -9.56 0.54
N SER A 231 2.81 -8.44 1.21
CA SER A 231 4.19 -7.98 1.36
C SER A 231 5.02 -8.94 2.22
N PHE A 232 4.44 -9.47 3.29
CA PHE A 232 5.11 -10.47 4.12
C PHE A 232 5.36 -11.78 3.37
N ASN A 233 4.43 -12.21 2.52
CA ASN A 233 4.66 -13.39 1.68
C ASN A 233 5.89 -13.24 0.78
N LEU A 234 6.21 -12.03 0.35
CA LEU A 234 7.38 -11.79 -0.51
C LEU A 234 8.72 -11.89 0.22
N ILE A 235 8.76 -11.83 1.56
CA ILE A 235 10.01 -11.87 2.32
C ILE A 235 10.82 -13.14 2.01
N GLU A 236 10.19 -14.32 2.13
CA GLU A 236 10.84 -15.62 1.88
C GLU A 236 11.47 -15.73 0.48
N PRO A 237 10.72 -15.56 -0.63
CA PRO A 237 11.28 -15.70 -1.96
C PRO A 237 12.26 -14.59 -2.33
N LEU A 238 12.08 -13.37 -1.83
CA LEU A 238 13.02 -12.27 -2.10
C LEU A 238 14.36 -12.45 -1.38
N LEU A 239 14.36 -13.01 -0.17
CA LEU A 239 15.59 -13.32 0.56
C LEU A 239 16.15 -14.71 0.25
N GLY A 240 15.35 -15.60 -0.34
CA GLY A 240 15.75 -17.00 -0.56
C GLY A 240 15.83 -17.78 0.76
N ILE A 241 14.98 -17.45 1.72
CA ILE A 241 14.92 -18.11 3.03
C ILE A 241 13.60 -18.85 3.19
N GLN A 242 13.53 -19.72 4.20
CA GLN A 242 12.30 -20.35 4.64
C GLN A 242 12.04 -19.99 6.10
N LEU A 243 10.87 -19.44 6.38
CA LEU A 243 10.46 -19.06 7.73
C LEU A 243 9.59 -20.16 8.35
N SER A 244 9.76 -20.39 9.65
CA SER A 244 8.83 -21.18 10.44
C SER A 244 7.74 -20.26 10.95
N TYR A 245 6.49 -20.52 10.58
CA TYR A 245 5.35 -19.73 11.01
C TYR A 245 4.74 -20.35 12.25
N ASP A 246 5.06 -19.78 13.41
CA ASP A 246 4.38 -20.07 14.67
C ASP A 246 3.37 -18.97 15.01
N LEU A 247 2.68 -19.12 16.15
CA LEU A 247 1.70 -18.15 16.62
C LEU A 247 2.34 -16.77 16.90
N ASN A 248 3.61 -16.73 17.30
CA ASN A 248 4.31 -15.48 17.60
C ASN A 248 4.57 -14.68 16.32
N ILE A 249 5.03 -15.35 15.26
CA ILE A 249 5.23 -14.73 13.94
C ILE A 249 3.91 -14.25 13.37
N GLN A 250 2.84 -15.04 13.48
CA GLN A 250 1.51 -14.61 13.02
C GLN A 250 1.01 -13.37 13.78
N ASN A 251 1.13 -13.36 15.11
CA ASN A 251 0.74 -12.21 15.93
C ASN A 251 1.55 -10.96 15.59
N LEU A 252 2.86 -11.11 15.32
CA LEU A 252 3.72 -10.02 14.88
C LEU A 252 3.31 -9.49 13.50
N MET A 253 3.01 -10.37 12.54
CA MET A 253 2.53 -9.98 11.21
C MET A 253 1.19 -9.23 11.28
N ASP A 254 0.26 -9.72 12.10
CA ASP A 254 -1.01 -9.06 12.38
C ASP A 254 -0.79 -7.66 12.97
N TYR A 255 0.10 -7.53 13.96
CA TYR A 255 0.46 -6.24 14.55
C TYR A 255 1.07 -5.28 13.53
N CYS A 256 2.07 -5.72 12.77
CA CYS A 256 2.71 -4.88 11.74
C CYS A 256 1.71 -4.46 10.65
N ASN A 257 0.77 -5.33 10.29
CA ASN A 257 -0.29 -4.99 9.35
C ASN A 257 -1.22 -3.90 9.91
N ASP A 258 -1.71 -4.09 11.13
CA ASP A 258 -2.56 -3.11 11.80
C ASP A 258 -1.84 -1.75 11.91
N HIS A 259 -0.57 -1.74 12.30
CA HIS A 259 0.27 -0.55 12.37
C HIS A 259 0.34 0.17 11.02
N ILE A 260 0.72 -0.54 9.95
CA ILE A 260 0.86 0.04 8.61
C ILE A 260 -0.49 0.59 8.13
N CYS A 261 -1.59 -0.13 8.35
CA CYS A 261 -2.92 0.29 7.95
C CYS A 261 -3.40 1.53 8.72
N PHE A 262 -3.23 1.58 10.05
CA PHE A 262 -3.67 2.74 10.84
C PHE A 262 -2.83 3.99 10.55
N ILE A 263 -1.52 3.82 10.34
CA ILE A 263 -0.68 4.93 9.89
C ILE A 263 -1.14 5.41 8.51
N ASN A 264 -1.48 4.48 7.60
CA ASN A 264 -2.07 4.85 6.31
C ASN A 264 -3.36 5.66 6.50
N ASP A 265 -4.31 5.18 7.31
CA ASP A 265 -5.59 5.86 7.58
C ASP A 265 -5.39 7.29 8.08
N LEU A 266 -4.39 7.53 8.94
CA LEU A 266 -4.09 8.87 9.46
C LEU A 266 -3.54 9.80 8.38
N TYR A 267 -2.65 9.32 7.52
CA TYR A 267 -2.06 10.12 6.44
C TYR A 267 -3.01 10.29 5.25
N SER A 268 -3.87 9.31 4.99
CA SER A 268 -4.84 9.31 3.89
C SER A 268 -6.16 9.99 4.24
N LEU A 269 -6.49 10.18 5.54
CA LEU A 269 -7.78 10.70 6.01
C LEU A 269 -8.29 11.91 5.21
N LYS A 270 -7.42 12.90 4.95
CA LYS A 270 -7.83 14.10 4.20
C LYS A 270 -8.35 13.74 2.80
N LYS A 271 -7.61 12.89 2.08
CA LYS A 271 -7.96 12.44 0.73
C LYS A 271 -9.27 11.66 0.80
N GLU A 272 -9.34 10.72 1.73
CA GLU A 272 -10.45 9.78 1.91
C GLU A 272 -11.76 10.47 2.32
N LEU A 273 -11.72 11.48 3.18
CA LEU A 273 -12.90 12.31 3.51
C LEU A 273 -13.46 13.05 2.30
N VAL A 274 -12.59 13.51 1.39
CA VAL A 274 -13.01 14.18 0.15
C VAL A 274 -13.62 13.19 -0.85
N GLU A 275 -13.11 11.96 -0.85
CA GLU A 275 -13.57 10.87 -1.72
C GLU A 275 -14.79 10.12 -1.15
N GLY A 276 -15.17 10.43 0.09
CA GLY A 276 -16.31 9.81 0.79
C GLY A 276 -16.04 8.36 1.21
N GLU A 277 -14.77 7.99 1.43
CA GLU A 277 -14.40 6.64 1.85
C GLU A 277 -14.98 6.27 3.21
N VAL A 278 -15.25 4.97 3.35
CA VAL A 278 -15.84 4.37 4.56
C VAL A 278 -14.89 3.41 5.28
N ASP A 279 -13.78 3.02 4.64
CA ASP A 279 -12.78 2.07 5.17
C ASP A 279 -11.58 2.81 5.83
N ASN A 280 -11.87 3.63 6.84
CA ASN A 280 -10.88 4.36 7.63
C ASN A 280 -11.26 4.33 9.11
N ILE A 281 -10.32 3.97 10.00
CA ILE A 281 -10.60 3.84 11.43
C ILE A 281 -11.21 5.11 12.04
N ILE A 282 -10.75 6.29 11.61
CA ILE A 282 -11.23 7.57 12.10
C ILE A 282 -12.68 7.81 11.66
N VAL A 283 -13.00 7.47 10.41
CA VAL A 283 -14.37 7.58 9.88
C VAL A 283 -15.32 6.64 10.63
N VAL A 284 -14.89 5.40 10.91
CA VAL A 284 -15.68 4.43 11.68
C VAL A 284 -15.93 4.91 13.11
N LEU A 285 -14.91 5.43 13.79
CA LEU A 285 -15.02 5.97 15.15
C LEU A 285 -15.91 7.21 15.23
N GLN A 286 -15.82 8.13 14.26
CA GLN A 286 -16.66 9.32 14.24
C GLN A 286 -18.13 8.98 13.95
N ARG A 287 -18.39 8.03 13.04
CA ARG A 287 -19.75 7.67 12.63
C ARG A 287 -20.48 6.75 13.60
N SER A 288 -19.77 6.02 14.45
CA SER A 288 -20.39 5.30 15.58
C SER A 288 -20.91 6.25 16.68
N ASN A 289 -20.84 7.58 16.47
CA ASN A 289 -21.38 8.66 17.29
C ASN A 289 -20.79 8.77 18.70
N GLN A 290 -19.57 8.26 18.90
CA GLN A 290 -18.93 8.23 20.22
C GLN A 290 -17.60 9.00 20.30
N TYR A 291 -17.07 9.50 19.18
CA TYR A 291 -15.75 10.14 19.15
C TYR A 291 -15.78 11.44 18.33
N SER A 292 -15.23 12.50 18.91
CA SER A 292 -14.72 13.65 18.14
C SER A 292 -13.56 13.22 17.23
N LEU A 293 -13.21 14.05 16.24
CA LEU A 293 -12.05 13.78 15.37
C LEU A 293 -10.78 13.56 16.17
N ARG A 294 -10.55 14.41 17.19
CA ARG A 294 -9.40 14.30 18.09
C ARG A 294 -9.41 12.97 18.86
N GLU A 295 -10.52 12.61 19.49
CA GLU A 295 -10.61 11.36 20.27
C GLU A 295 -10.43 10.13 19.38
N ALA A 296 -10.95 10.17 18.15
CA ALA A 296 -10.77 9.10 17.18
C ALA A 296 -9.29 8.94 16.78
N ILE A 297 -8.58 10.04 16.55
CA ILE A 297 -7.15 9.99 16.25
C ILE A 297 -6.34 9.51 17.46
N GLU A 298 -6.63 10.01 18.65
CA GLU A 298 -5.99 9.56 19.90
C GLU A 298 -6.23 8.06 20.12
N TYR A 299 -7.44 7.55 19.85
CA TYR A 299 -7.74 6.13 19.90
C TYR A 299 -6.89 5.32 18.91
N ALA A 300 -6.87 5.71 17.64
CA ALA A 300 -6.11 5.00 16.61
C ALA A 300 -4.61 4.95 16.96
N MET A 301 -4.07 6.05 17.48
CA MET A 301 -2.69 6.12 17.97
C MET A 301 -2.46 5.23 19.20
N LEU A 302 -3.33 5.29 20.22
CA LEU A 302 -3.17 4.49 21.44
C LEU A 302 -3.31 2.99 21.18
N HIS A 303 -4.26 2.60 20.33
CA HIS A 303 -4.44 1.20 19.95
C HIS A 303 -3.18 0.66 19.24
N ASP A 304 -2.58 1.47 18.38
CA ASP A 304 -1.35 1.15 17.67
C ASP A 304 -0.13 1.06 18.61
N TYR A 305 0.10 2.11 19.42
CA TYR A 305 1.25 2.19 20.33
C TYR A 305 1.16 1.24 21.52
N GLY A 306 -0.02 1.03 22.09
CA GLY A 306 -0.20 0.13 23.23
C GLY A 306 0.14 -1.33 22.88
N ARG A 307 0.11 -1.70 21.59
CA ARG A 307 0.54 -3.01 21.11
C ARG A 307 2.03 -3.04 20.74
N ALA A 308 2.62 -1.90 20.35
CA ALA A 308 4.05 -1.77 20.04
C ALA A 308 4.94 -2.16 21.22
N ASP A 309 4.53 -1.81 22.45
CA ASP A 309 5.23 -2.13 23.69
C ASP A 309 5.51 -3.63 23.86
N ASN A 310 4.64 -4.50 23.34
CA ASN A 310 4.81 -5.96 23.41
C ASN A 310 5.94 -6.49 22.51
N TYR A 311 6.47 -5.66 21.61
CA TYR A 311 7.48 -6.03 20.61
C TYR A 311 8.76 -5.20 20.70
N LYS A 312 8.93 -4.42 21.77
CA LYS A 312 10.20 -3.73 22.07
C LYS A 312 11.22 -4.77 22.53
N CYS A 313 12.30 -4.92 21.75
CA CYS A 313 13.49 -5.67 22.15
C CYS A 313 14.37 -4.86 23.12
#